data_AF-A0AA41V5V8-F1
#
_entry.id   AF-A0AA41V5V8-F1
#
_cell.length_a   1.000
_cell.length_b   1.000
_cell.length_c   1.000
_cell.angle_alpha   90.00
_cell.angle_beta   90.00
_cell.angle_gamma   90.00
#
_symmetry.space_group_name_H-M   'P 1'
#
loop_
_entity.id
_entity.type
_entity.pdbx_description
1 polymer ?
#
loop_
_entity_poly.entity_id
_entity_poly.type
_entity_poly.pdbx_seq_one_letter_code
_entity_poly.pdbx_strand_id
1 'polypeptide(L)'
;MCNATATNLLLDSGWYYQACPRCSKKVAGDSDDLWCTKCETKVVMPVARFLVRFEVEDHNTDTAIFVALDSEVQKLVRQTAAELIVGSEENAKELVQTGFSQLLNQAMDYQVTINSFNMKQKSPTSFTVTRMYLRDLNTVKIEGKSPIDECPPNKKARVDQSDANEDRPTEE
;
A
#
# COMPACT_ATOMS: atom_id res chain seq x y z
N MET A 1 1.79 -4.01 -11.54
CA MET A 1 0.51 -4.33 -10.87
C MET A 1 0.83 -5.29 -9.74
N CYS A 2 0.16 -5.18 -8.60
CA CYS A 2 0.27 -6.10 -7.48
C CYS A 2 -1.09 -6.73 -7.25
N ASN A 3 -1.13 -8.06 -7.18
CA ASN A 3 -2.33 -8.81 -6.90
C ASN A 3 -2.37 -9.12 -5.39
N ALA A 4 -3.39 -8.63 -4.70
CA ALA A 4 -3.50 -8.82 -3.26
C ALA A 4 -4.96 -8.73 -2.80
N THR A 5 -5.24 -9.20 -1.59
CA THR A 5 -6.54 -9.10 -0.93
C THR A 5 -6.42 -8.09 0.20
N ALA A 6 -7.29 -7.08 0.24
CA ALA A 6 -7.35 -6.17 1.37
C ALA A 6 -8.04 -6.86 2.55
N THR A 7 -7.37 -6.94 3.70
CA THR A 7 -7.85 -7.69 4.87
C THR A 7 -8.42 -6.77 5.94
N ASN A 8 -7.81 -5.61 6.16
CA ASN A 8 -8.19 -4.70 7.25
C ASN A 8 -7.87 -3.23 6.94
N LEU A 9 -8.70 -2.30 7.42
CA LEU A 9 -8.42 -0.85 7.36
C LEU A 9 -7.78 -0.38 8.68
N LEU A 10 -6.75 0.45 8.58
CA LEU A 10 -6.01 0.99 9.72
C LEU A 10 -6.45 2.43 10.04
N LEU A 11 -7.74 2.62 10.34
CA LEU A 11 -8.34 3.95 10.49
C LEU A 11 -7.91 4.69 11.77
N ASP A 12 -7.52 3.96 12.82
CA ASP A 12 -7.05 4.55 14.08
C ASP A 12 -5.64 5.16 13.97
N SER A 13 -4.91 4.85 12.91
CA SER A 13 -3.61 5.49 12.59
C SER A 13 -3.76 6.84 11.87
N GLY A 14 -4.99 7.37 11.79
CA GLY A 14 -5.34 8.56 11.03
C GLY A 14 -5.63 8.25 9.56
N TRP A 15 -6.80 8.71 9.11
CA TRP A 15 -7.37 8.41 7.79
C TRP A 15 -7.37 9.62 6.82
N TYR A 16 -6.87 10.77 7.28
CA TYR A 16 -6.72 11.97 6.48
C TYR A 16 -5.45 12.76 6.86
N TYR A 17 -5.10 13.74 6.02
CA TYR A 17 -4.06 14.71 6.30
C TYR A 17 -4.52 16.12 5.92
N GLN A 18 -3.95 17.12 6.59
CA GLN A 18 -4.10 18.51 6.21
C GLN A 18 -3.22 18.82 5.00
N ALA A 19 -3.82 19.39 3.96
CA ALA A 19 -3.19 19.65 2.69
C ALA A 19 -3.26 21.13 2.29
N CYS A 20 -2.26 21.58 1.54
CA CYS A 20 -2.26 22.89 0.93
C CYS A 20 -3.43 22.98 -0.07
N PRO A 21 -4.29 24.01 -0.01
CA PRO A 21 -5.40 24.17 -0.94
C PRO A 21 -4.93 24.36 -2.39
N ARG A 22 -3.74 24.93 -2.60
CA ARG A 22 -3.20 25.23 -3.94
C ARG A 22 -2.57 24.04 -4.65
N CYS A 23 -1.82 23.20 -3.93
CA CYS A 23 -0.99 22.15 -4.57
C CYS A 23 -1.22 20.74 -4.02
N SER A 24 -2.15 20.58 -3.08
CA SER A 24 -2.51 19.31 -2.44
C SER A 24 -1.42 18.61 -1.63
N LYS A 25 -0.21 19.18 -1.54
CA LYS A 25 0.85 18.65 -0.70
C LYS A 25 0.47 18.77 0.78
N LYS A 26 0.82 17.74 1.57
CA LYS A 26 0.70 17.77 3.03
C LYS A 26 1.43 19.00 3.60
N VAL A 27 0.74 19.75 4.45
CA VAL A 27 1.35 20.87 5.19
C VAL A 27 2.13 20.33 6.40
N ALA A 28 3.14 21.07 6.83
CA ALA A 28 3.97 20.74 7.98
C ALA A 28 3.93 21.89 8.99
N GLY A 29 4.17 21.59 10.27
CA GLY A 29 4.10 22.54 11.38
C GLY A 29 2.99 22.20 12.37
N ASP A 30 2.89 23.01 13.42
CA ASP A 30 1.87 22.91 14.45
C ASP A 30 0.62 23.72 14.06
N SER A 31 -0.45 23.65 14.88
CA SER A 31 -1.80 24.15 14.54
C SER A 31 -1.82 25.58 13.99
N ASP A 32 -0.94 26.45 14.49
CA ASP A 32 -0.98 27.89 14.20
C ASP A 32 0.04 28.32 13.13
N ASP A 33 0.96 27.43 12.74
CA ASP A 33 2.09 27.69 11.85
C ASP A 33 2.25 26.63 10.76
N LEU A 34 1.12 26.25 10.15
CA LEU A 34 1.11 25.33 9.01
C LEU A 34 1.77 25.98 7.79
N TRP A 35 2.74 25.26 7.20
CA TRP A 35 3.52 25.69 6.05
C TRP A 35 3.45 24.69 4.89
N CYS A 36 3.31 25.19 3.66
CA CYS A 36 3.46 24.39 2.47
C CYS A 36 4.88 24.50 1.91
N THR A 37 5.63 23.42 1.99
CA THR A 37 7.01 23.38 1.47
C THR A 37 7.10 23.50 -0.05
N LYS A 38 6.07 23.13 -0.80
CA LYS A 38 6.07 23.22 -2.27
C LYS A 38 5.69 24.61 -2.78
N CYS A 39 4.84 25.32 -2.06
CA CYS A 39 4.40 26.68 -2.42
C CYS A 39 5.18 27.75 -1.68
N GLU A 40 6.04 27.36 -0.73
CA GLU A 40 6.84 28.25 0.11
C GLU A 40 5.97 29.35 0.75
N THR A 41 4.85 28.93 1.34
CA THR A 41 3.87 29.86 1.90
C THR A 41 3.15 29.30 3.12
N LYS A 42 2.72 30.19 4.01
CA LYS A 42 1.90 29.87 5.19
C LYS A 42 0.50 29.47 4.72
N VAL A 43 -0.04 28.42 5.32
CA VAL A 43 -1.38 27.89 5.01
C VAL A 43 -2.27 28.13 6.22
N VAL A 44 -3.09 29.18 6.14
CA VAL A 44 -4.01 29.54 7.24
C VAL A 44 -5.22 28.59 7.29
N MET A 45 -5.73 28.17 6.14
CA MET A 45 -6.86 27.26 6.02
C MET A 45 -6.46 26.03 5.22
N PRO A 46 -5.92 24.97 5.87
CA PRO A 46 -5.65 23.72 5.20
C PRO A 46 -6.95 23.01 4.81
N VAL A 47 -6.87 22.13 3.81
CA VAL A 47 -7.99 21.28 3.39
C VAL A 47 -7.70 19.84 3.78
N ALA A 48 -8.63 19.16 4.44
CA ALA A 48 -8.50 17.75 4.76
C ALA A 48 -8.61 16.89 3.49
N ARG A 49 -7.72 15.91 3.34
CA ARG A 49 -7.66 14.98 2.20
C ARG A 49 -7.42 13.56 2.69
N PHE A 50 -8.00 12.56 2.03
CA PHE A 50 -7.87 11.18 2.50
C PHE A 50 -6.45 10.64 2.40
N LEU A 51 -6.09 9.82 3.38
CA LEU A 51 -4.90 8.98 3.41
C LEU A 51 -5.28 7.72 4.20
N VAL A 52 -5.88 6.77 3.50
CA VAL A 52 -6.37 5.53 4.10
C VAL A 52 -5.29 4.46 3.98
N ARG A 53 -4.91 3.88 5.12
CA ARG A 53 -4.03 2.72 5.20
C ARG A 53 -4.85 1.46 5.32
N PHE A 54 -4.44 0.42 4.65
CA PHE A 54 -5.05 -0.90 4.75
C PHE A 54 -4.02 -2.00 4.58
N GLU A 55 -4.24 -3.09 5.31
CA GLU A 55 -3.44 -4.29 5.22
C GLU A 55 -3.87 -5.07 3.97
N VAL A 56 -2.88 -5.61 3.29
CA VAL A 56 -3.07 -6.51 2.17
C VAL A 56 -2.25 -7.77 2.36
N GLU A 57 -2.80 -8.88 1.86
CA GLU A 57 -2.16 -10.18 1.83
C GLU A 57 -2.08 -10.67 0.38
N ASP A 58 -0.92 -11.16 -0.04
CA ASP A 58 -0.74 -11.78 -1.35
C ASP A 58 -1.14 -13.27 -1.31
N HIS A 59 -0.99 -13.98 -2.44
CA HIS A 59 -1.29 -15.42 -2.51
C HIS A 59 -0.38 -16.28 -1.61
N ASN A 60 0.82 -15.80 -1.30
CA ASN A 60 1.82 -16.51 -0.50
C ASN A 60 1.73 -16.15 0.99
N THR A 61 0.65 -15.48 1.42
CA THR A 61 0.41 -15.01 2.79
C THR A 61 1.38 -13.91 3.26
N ASP A 62 2.13 -13.31 2.33
CA ASP A 62 2.98 -12.17 2.65
C ASP A 62 2.10 -10.92 2.84
N THR A 63 2.40 -10.16 3.90
CA THR A 63 1.60 -8.99 4.28
C THR A 63 2.31 -7.67 3.96
N ALA A 64 1.53 -6.67 3.57
CA ALA A 64 2.02 -5.31 3.36
C ALA A 64 0.94 -4.28 3.72
N ILE A 65 1.35 -3.01 3.85
CA ILE A 65 0.43 -1.88 4.04
C ILE A 65 0.30 -1.11 2.74
N PHE A 66 -0.91 -0.98 2.23
CA PHE A 66 -1.22 -0.10 1.12
C PHE A 66 -1.80 1.22 1.61
N VAL A 67 -1.48 2.29 0.88
CA VAL A 67 -1.93 3.66 1.16
C VAL A 67 -2.71 4.18 -0.06
N ALA A 68 -4.01 4.39 0.10
CA ALA A 68 -4.84 5.07 -0.89
C ALA A 68 -4.95 6.56 -0.55
N LEU A 69 -4.68 7.42 -1.54
CA LEU A 69 -4.75 8.87 -1.40
C LEU A 69 -6.06 9.43 -1.94
N ASP A 70 -6.45 10.56 -1.38
CA ASP A 70 -7.60 11.42 -1.70
C ASP A 70 -8.49 10.98 -2.87
N SER A 71 -8.04 11.16 -4.11
CA SER A 71 -8.86 10.88 -5.31
C SER A 71 -9.34 9.44 -5.42
N GLU A 72 -8.53 8.46 -5.01
CA GLU A 72 -8.94 7.06 -5.08
C GLU A 72 -9.94 6.72 -3.98
N VAL A 73 -9.78 7.30 -2.78
CA VAL A 73 -10.71 7.09 -1.67
C VAL A 73 -12.05 7.78 -1.93
N GLN A 74 -12.05 8.99 -2.51
CA GLN A 74 -13.28 9.71 -2.86
C GLN A 74 -14.14 8.94 -3.86
N LYS A 75 -13.55 8.15 -4.77
CA LYS A 75 -14.32 7.29 -5.69
C LYS A 75 -15.12 6.21 -4.96
N LEU A 76 -14.58 5.72 -3.84
CA LEU A 76 -15.18 4.67 -3.02
C LEU A 76 -16.21 5.24 -2.05
N VAL A 77 -15.84 6.29 -1.32
CA VAL A 77 -16.65 6.90 -0.25
C VAL A 77 -17.72 7.84 -0.81
N ARG A 78 -17.50 8.40 -2.01
CA ARG A 78 -18.37 9.39 -2.69
C ARG A 78 -18.60 10.69 -1.91
N GLN A 79 -17.69 10.98 -0.98
CA GLN A 79 -17.61 12.22 -0.21
C GLN A 79 -16.15 12.61 -0.06
N THR A 80 -15.89 13.86 0.29
CA THR A 80 -14.55 14.38 0.57
C THR A 80 -14.18 14.20 2.05
N ALA A 81 -12.89 14.11 2.36
CA ALA A 81 -12.45 14.09 3.75
C ALA A 81 -12.86 15.37 4.51
N ALA A 82 -12.87 16.52 3.83
CA ALA A 82 -13.31 17.79 4.39
C ALA A 82 -14.78 17.78 4.84
N GLU A 83 -15.67 17.10 4.12
CA GLU A 83 -17.07 16.93 4.52
C GLU A 83 -17.20 16.00 5.72
N LEU A 84 -16.41 14.92 5.76
CA LEU A 84 -16.48 13.92 6.82
C LEU A 84 -16.00 14.43 8.17
N ILE A 85 -14.95 15.26 8.21
CA ILE A 85 -14.39 15.76 9.48
C ILE A 85 -15.30 16.76 10.23
N VAL A 86 -16.39 17.22 9.60
CA VAL A 86 -17.38 18.08 10.26
C VAL A 86 -18.29 17.28 11.21
N GLY A 87 -18.45 15.98 10.95
CA GLY A 87 -19.21 15.06 11.80
C GLY A 87 -18.39 14.49 12.96
N SER A 88 -18.91 13.45 13.61
CA SER A 88 -18.13 12.67 14.59
C SER A 88 -17.08 11.81 13.89
N GLU A 89 -16.00 11.51 14.61
CA GLU A 89 -14.91 10.69 14.09
C GLU A 89 -15.38 9.25 13.81
N GLU A 90 -16.25 8.71 14.66
CA GLU A 90 -16.81 7.36 14.52
C GLU A 90 -17.64 7.24 13.24
N ASN A 91 -18.51 8.21 12.97
CA ASN A 91 -19.33 8.22 11.76
C ASN A 91 -18.46 8.36 10.51
N ALA A 92 -17.42 9.19 10.56
CA ALA A 92 -16.47 9.33 9.46
C ALA A 92 -15.73 8.01 9.18
N LYS A 93 -15.28 7.30 10.22
CA LYS A 93 -14.63 5.99 10.09
C LYS A 93 -15.59 4.95 9.50
N GLU A 94 -16.84 4.92 9.94
CA GLU A 94 -17.86 4.01 9.41
C GLU A 94 -18.15 4.26 7.91
N LEU A 95 -18.21 5.52 7.48
CA LEU A 95 -18.39 5.87 6.07
C LEU A 95 -17.19 5.46 5.22
N VAL A 96 -15.97 5.63 5.73
CA VAL A 96 -14.75 5.13 5.05
C VAL A 96 -14.77 3.60 4.98
N GLN A 97 -15.09 2.92 6.08
CA GLN A 97 -15.22 1.45 6.12
C GLN A 97 -16.24 0.95 5.08
N THR A 98 -17.40 1.61 5.02
CA THR A 98 -18.47 1.28 4.07
C THR A 98 -18.01 1.45 2.62
N GLY A 99 -17.29 2.54 2.30
CA GLY A 99 -16.74 2.77 0.96
C GLY A 99 -15.77 1.66 0.52
N PHE A 100 -15.02 1.07 1.45
CA PHE A 100 -14.07 -0.01 1.17
C PHE A 100 -14.67 -1.42 1.24
N SER A 101 -15.93 -1.57 1.63
CA SER A 101 -16.57 -2.88 1.84
C SER A 101 -16.46 -3.83 0.63
N GLN A 102 -16.51 -3.30 -0.60
CA GLN A 102 -16.38 -4.08 -1.83
C GLN A 102 -14.94 -4.53 -2.13
N LEU A 103 -13.93 -3.89 -1.54
CA LEU A 103 -12.53 -4.28 -1.70
C LEU A 103 -12.09 -5.27 -0.63
N LEU A 104 -12.67 -5.16 0.57
CA LEU A 104 -12.30 -6.00 1.70
C LEU A 104 -12.64 -7.46 1.42
N ASN A 105 -11.69 -8.33 1.70
CA ASN A 105 -11.76 -9.77 1.45
C ASN A 105 -12.00 -10.15 -0.01
N GLN A 106 -11.81 -9.21 -0.94
CA GLN A 106 -11.81 -9.46 -2.38
C GLN A 106 -10.39 -9.31 -2.92
N ALA A 107 -10.03 -10.23 -3.81
CA ALA A 107 -8.72 -10.26 -4.40
C ALA A 107 -8.69 -9.33 -5.63
N MET A 108 -7.88 -8.28 -5.55
CA MET A 108 -7.90 -7.10 -6.42
C MET A 108 -6.55 -6.88 -7.13
N ASP A 109 -6.55 -6.09 -8.20
CA ASP A 109 -5.32 -5.63 -8.84
C ASP A 109 -5.03 -4.17 -8.47
N TYR A 110 -3.88 -3.95 -7.84
CA TYR A 110 -3.42 -2.65 -7.37
C TYR A 110 -2.30 -2.12 -8.25
N GLN A 111 -2.45 -0.88 -8.74
CA GLN A 111 -1.33 -0.14 -9.30
C GLN A 111 -0.59 0.55 -8.17
N VAL A 112 0.63 0.09 -7.90
CA VAL A 112 1.45 0.56 -6.79
C VAL A 112 2.60 1.41 -7.31
N THR A 113 2.93 2.50 -6.61
CA THR A 113 4.13 3.31 -6.86
C THR A 113 5.22 2.94 -5.88
N ILE A 114 6.40 2.59 -6.42
CA ILE A 114 7.63 2.43 -5.65
C ILE A 114 8.42 3.72 -5.78
N ASN A 115 8.73 4.37 -4.66
CA ASN A 115 9.51 5.59 -4.64
C ASN A 115 10.91 5.35 -4.03
N SER A 116 11.75 6.38 -4.01
CA SER A 116 13.10 6.30 -3.44
C SER A 116 13.11 5.96 -1.94
N PHE A 117 12.04 6.26 -1.20
CA PHE A 117 11.88 5.82 0.19
C PHE A 117 11.71 4.29 0.26
N ASN A 118 10.93 3.70 -0.63
CA ASN A 118 10.79 2.24 -0.71
C ASN A 118 12.11 1.56 -1.13
N MET A 119 12.81 2.11 -2.12
CA MET A 119 14.03 1.48 -2.65
C MET A 119 15.23 1.51 -1.70
N LYS A 120 15.26 2.48 -0.77
CA LYS A 120 16.34 2.59 0.24
C LYS A 120 16.17 1.62 1.41
N GLN A 121 15.00 1.02 1.56
CA GLN A 121 14.71 0.08 2.63
C GLN A 121 15.06 -1.34 2.19
N LYS A 122 15.68 -2.11 3.08
CA LYS A 122 15.90 -3.55 2.85
C LYS A 122 14.59 -4.32 2.70
N SER A 123 13.53 -3.86 3.37
CA SER A 123 12.20 -4.49 3.39
C SER A 123 11.12 -3.43 3.57
N PRO A 124 10.70 -2.74 2.49
CA PRO A 124 9.64 -1.75 2.56
C PRO A 124 8.30 -2.41 2.89
N THR A 125 7.62 -1.91 3.93
CA THR A 125 6.35 -2.47 4.42
C THR A 125 5.13 -1.67 3.99
N SER A 126 5.32 -0.48 3.39
CA SER A 126 4.20 0.37 2.95
C SER A 126 4.37 0.92 1.54
N PHE A 127 3.28 0.90 0.78
CA PHE A 127 3.28 1.32 -0.62
C PHE A 127 2.08 2.18 -0.97
N THR A 128 2.27 3.19 -1.83
CA THR A 128 1.17 4.05 -2.29
C THR A 128 0.47 3.43 -3.48
N VAL A 129 -0.84 3.29 -3.38
CA VAL A 129 -1.71 2.83 -4.46
C VAL A 129 -2.17 4.04 -5.27
N THR A 130 -1.96 3.98 -6.58
CA THR A 130 -2.43 5.02 -7.52
C THR A 130 -3.75 4.65 -8.17
N ARG A 131 -4.04 3.35 -8.33
CA ARG A 131 -5.29 2.83 -8.89
C ARG A 131 -5.64 1.46 -8.31
N MET A 132 -6.93 1.19 -8.19
CA MET A 132 -7.51 -0.08 -7.72
C MET A 132 -8.47 -0.62 -8.78
N TYR A 133 -8.34 -1.88 -9.16
CA TYR A 133 -9.20 -2.52 -10.15
C TYR A 133 -9.82 -3.80 -9.58
N LEU A 134 -11.14 -3.91 -9.72
CA LEU A 134 -11.84 -5.16 -9.51
C LEU A 134 -11.32 -6.17 -10.53
N ARG A 135 -11.01 -7.38 -10.09
CA ARG A 135 -10.71 -8.46 -11.02
C ARG A 135 -11.97 -8.82 -11.78
N ASP A 136 -11.90 -8.74 -13.11
CA ASP A 136 -12.92 -9.33 -13.98
C ASP A 136 -12.80 -10.87 -13.88
N LEU A 137 -13.72 -11.51 -13.15
CA LEU A 137 -13.80 -12.98 -13.08
C LEU A 137 -14.44 -13.60 -14.35
N ASN A 138 -14.73 -12.81 -15.39
CA ASN A 138 -15.35 -13.28 -16.62
C ASN A 138 -14.34 -13.60 -17.72
N THR A 139 -13.50 -14.61 -17.51
CA THR A 139 -13.11 -15.56 -18.57
C THR A 139 -12.70 -16.88 -17.93
N VAL A 140 -13.68 -17.78 -17.71
CA VAL A 140 -13.39 -19.21 -17.69
C VAL A 140 -13.05 -19.60 -19.13
N LYS A 141 -11.76 -19.53 -19.49
CA LYS A 141 -11.22 -20.32 -20.61
C LYS A 141 -10.61 -21.57 -19.99
N ILE A 142 -11.35 -22.67 -20.07
CA ILE A 142 -10.78 -24.00 -19.85
C ILE A 142 -9.94 -24.30 -21.09
N GLU A 143 -8.61 -24.22 -20.98
CA GLU A 143 -7.68 -25.04 -21.77
C GLU A 143 -6.22 -24.86 -21.32
N GLY A 144 -5.59 -25.98 -20.91
CA GLY A 144 -4.15 -26.24 -21.06
C GLY A 144 -3.20 -25.81 -19.93
N LYS A 145 -2.47 -26.76 -19.35
CA LYS A 145 -1.43 -26.61 -18.31
C LYS A 145 -0.16 -25.87 -18.80
N SER A 146 0.29 -24.89 -17.99
CA SER A 146 1.64 -24.46 -17.52
C SER A 146 2.83 -24.29 -18.50
N PRO A 147 3.87 -23.42 -18.25
CA PRO A 147 4.50 -23.15 -16.94
C PRO A 147 4.84 -21.68 -16.56
N ILE A 148 4.73 -21.41 -15.25
CA ILE A 148 5.45 -20.47 -14.36
C ILE A 148 6.23 -19.27 -14.95
N ASP A 149 5.75 -18.05 -14.67
CA ASP A 149 6.61 -16.87 -14.53
C ASP A 149 6.68 -16.50 -13.04
N GLU A 150 7.71 -17.04 -12.38
CA GLU A 150 8.12 -16.64 -11.02
C GLU A 150 8.60 -15.19 -11.06
N CYS A 151 8.12 -14.35 -10.12
CA CYS A 151 8.84 -13.13 -9.76
C CYS A 151 10.29 -13.51 -9.44
N PRO A 152 11.30 -12.87 -10.06
CA PRO A 152 12.64 -13.43 -10.16
C PRO A 152 13.27 -13.69 -8.79
N PRO A 153 13.76 -14.92 -8.51
CA PRO A 153 14.55 -15.18 -7.33
C PRO A 153 15.96 -14.61 -7.58
N ASN A 154 16.37 -13.66 -6.76
CA ASN A 154 17.76 -13.21 -6.75
C ASN A 154 18.64 -14.33 -6.16
N LYS A 155 19.39 -15.05 -7.00
CA LYS A 155 20.36 -16.07 -6.55
C LYS A 155 21.79 -15.75 -7.01
N LYS A 156 22.55 -15.25 -6.01
CA LYS A 156 23.93 -15.57 -5.57
C LYS A 156 25.01 -15.84 -6.62
N ALA A 157 26.10 -15.07 -6.54
CA ALA A 157 27.41 -15.48 -7.04
C ALA A 157 28.05 -16.53 -6.11
N ARG A 158 28.54 -17.61 -6.72
CA ARG A 158 29.35 -18.70 -6.13
C ARG A 158 30.77 -18.55 -6.67
N VAL A 159 31.78 -18.75 -5.81
CA VAL A 159 33.12 -19.15 -6.25
C VAL A 159 33.42 -20.48 -5.57
N ASP A 160 33.59 -21.48 -6.42
CA ASP A 160 34.04 -22.86 -6.20
C ASP A 160 35.51 -22.92 -5.72
N GLN A 161 36.13 -24.01 -5.23
CA GLN A 161 35.79 -25.35 -4.72
C GLN A 161 37.14 -26.12 -4.74
N SER A 162 37.42 -26.96 -3.73
CA SER A 162 38.18 -28.23 -3.85
C SER A 162 38.36 -28.82 -2.43
N ASP A 163 37.67 -29.91 -2.09
CA ASP A 163 37.92 -31.35 -2.34
C ASP A 163 38.57 -31.99 -1.09
N ALA A 164 37.79 -32.79 -0.33
CA ALA A 164 37.81 -34.27 -0.29
C ALA A 164 38.73 -34.76 0.86
N ASN A 165 38.47 -35.80 1.68
CA ASN A 165 37.49 -36.88 1.75
C ASN A 165 37.54 -37.39 3.21
N GLU A 166 36.44 -37.89 3.76
CA GLU A 166 36.48 -38.77 4.95
C GLU A 166 36.85 -40.19 4.51
N ASP A 167 37.77 -40.85 5.24
CA ASP A 167 37.63 -42.27 5.61
C ASP A 167 38.72 -42.68 6.64
N ARG A 168 38.29 -43.37 7.68
CA ARG A 168 39.10 -44.11 8.68
C ARG A 168 38.76 -45.59 8.50
N PRO A 169 39.69 -46.57 8.65
CA PRO A 169 39.80 -47.26 9.95
C PRO A 169 41.19 -47.91 10.31
N THR A 170 41.35 -48.14 11.62
CA THR A 170 42.05 -49.24 12.39
C THR A 170 43.50 -49.70 12.20
N GLU A 171 44.15 -49.91 13.39
CA GLU A 171 45.21 -50.90 13.77
C GLU A 171 46.61 -50.68 13.14
N GLU A 172 47.77 -50.70 13.83
CA GLU A 172 48.30 -51.20 15.12
C GLU A 172 49.30 -50.20 15.72
#